data_AF-A0A8C9KWF0-F1
#
_entry.id   AF-A0A8C9KWF0-F1
#
_cell.length_a   1.000
_cell.length_b   1.000
_cell.length_c   1.000
_cell.angle_alpha   90.00
_cell.angle_beta   90.00
_cell.angle_gamma   90.00
#
_symmetry.space_group_name_H-M   'P 1'
#
loop_
_entity.id
_entity.type
_entity.pdbx_description
1 polymer ?
#
loop_
_entity_poly.entity_id
_entity_poly.type
_entity_poly.pdbx_seq_one_letter_code
_entity_poly.pdbx_strand_id
1 'polypeptide(L)'
;MKLLENSSFEAINSQLTVETGDAHIIGRIESYSCKMAGDDKHMFKQFCQEGQPHVLEALSPPQTSGLSPSRLSKSQGGEDEGPLSDKCSRKTLFYLIATLNESFRPDYDFSRARSHEFSREPSLSWVVNAVNCSLFSAVREDFKALKPQLWNAVDEEICLAECDIYSYNPDLDSDPFGEDGSLWSFNYFFYNKRLKRIVFFSCRSISGSTYTASEAGNELDMELGGEEEEEESGGGGREGGHEETSTMEEDRVPVICM
;
A
#
# COMPACT_ATOMS: atom_id res chain seq x y z
N MET A 1 5.71 -22.01 1.48
CA MET A 1 4.22 -22.08 1.53
C MET A 1 3.71 -22.58 0.17
N LYS A 2 2.61 -23.33 0.09
CA LYS A 2 2.08 -23.80 -1.20
C LYS A 2 0.74 -23.14 -1.51
N LEU A 3 0.64 -22.44 -2.64
CA LEU A 3 -0.63 -21.90 -3.15
C LEU A 3 -1.63 -23.04 -3.44
N LEU A 4 -2.88 -22.81 -3.06
CA LEU A 4 -4.03 -23.67 -3.31
C LEU A 4 -4.94 -23.00 -4.32
N GLU A 5 -5.20 -23.68 -5.43
CA GLU A 5 -6.11 -23.19 -6.47
C GLU A 5 -7.55 -23.16 -5.95
N ASN A 6 -8.22 -22.03 -6.15
CA ASN A 6 -9.62 -21.84 -5.79
C ASN A 6 -10.27 -20.94 -6.85
N SER A 7 -11.18 -21.53 -7.64
CA SER A 7 -11.87 -20.82 -8.73
C SER A 7 -12.74 -19.65 -8.27
N SER A 8 -13.28 -19.73 -7.05
CA SER A 8 -14.04 -18.63 -6.46
C SER A 8 -13.14 -17.44 -6.18
N PHE A 9 -11.91 -17.68 -5.67
CA PHE A 9 -10.93 -16.62 -5.44
C PHE A 9 -10.45 -15.99 -6.74
N GLU A 10 -10.24 -16.78 -7.81
CA GLU A 10 -9.93 -16.23 -9.13
C GLU A 10 -11.03 -15.28 -9.64
N ALA A 11 -12.30 -15.68 -9.53
CA ALA A 11 -13.43 -14.86 -9.94
C ALA A 11 -13.57 -13.56 -9.11
N ILE A 12 -13.22 -13.61 -7.82
CA ILE A 12 -13.21 -12.42 -6.94
C ILE A 12 -12.01 -11.52 -7.29
N ASN A 13 -10.82 -12.09 -7.53
CA ASN A 13 -9.62 -11.34 -7.90
C ASN A 13 -9.84 -10.51 -9.18
N SER A 14 -10.53 -11.06 -10.18
CA SER A 14 -10.89 -10.32 -11.39
C SER A 14 -11.80 -9.11 -11.13
N GLN A 15 -12.59 -9.14 -10.05
CA GLN A 15 -13.48 -8.03 -9.66
C GLN A 15 -12.83 -7.05 -8.67
N LEU A 16 -11.73 -7.45 -8.02
CA LEU A 16 -10.98 -6.64 -7.07
C LEU A 16 -9.89 -5.79 -7.72
N THR A 17 -9.71 -5.90 -9.04
CA THR A 17 -8.81 -5.05 -9.82
C THR A 17 -9.65 -4.05 -10.60
N VAL A 18 -9.68 -2.80 -10.16
CA VAL A 18 -10.55 -1.75 -10.73
C VAL A 18 -9.78 -0.46 -10.93
N GLU A 19 -9.89 0.11 -12.13
CA GLU A 19 -9.44 1.46 -12.44
C GLU A 19 -10.60 2.42 -12.26
N THR A 20 -10.53 3.22 -11.19
CA THR A 20 -11.35 4.43 -11.06
C THR A 20 -10.49 5.59 -11.57
N GLY A 21 -11.06 6.54 -12.31
CA GLY A 21 -10.26 7.59 -13.00
C GLY A 21 -9.30 8.38 -12.09
N ASP A 22 -9.56 8.42 -10.78
CA ASP A 22 -8.74 9.06 -9.75
C ASP A 22 -7.96 8.08 -8.85
N ALA A 23 -8.20 6.76 -8.95
CA ALA A 23 -7.52 5.75 -8.15
C ALA A 23 -7.52 4.35 -8.80
N HIS A 24 -6.39 3.67 -8.74
CA HIS A 24 -6.25 2.28 -9.18
C HIS A 24 -6.26 1.34 -7.98
N ILE A 25 -7.16 0.36 -7.97
CA ILE A 25 -7.31 -0.61 -6.89
C ILE A 25 -6.77 -1.95 -7.35
N ILE A 26 -5.88 -2.51 -6.54
CA ILE A 26 -5.29 -3.83 -6.75
C ILE A 26 -5.58 -4.66 -5.50
N GLY A 27 -6.55 -5.55 -5.60
CA GLY A 27 -6.88 -6.53 -4.57
C GLY A 27 -6.59 -7.96 -5.02
N ARG A 28 -6.06 -8.77 -4.10
CA ARG A 28 -5.74 -10.17 -4.32
C ARG A 28 -6.07 -11.00 -3.08
N ILE A 29 -6.88 -12.04 -3.25
CA ILE A 29 -7.18 -13.06 -2.27
C ILE A 29 -6.62 -14.42 -2.71
N GLU A 30 -5.93 -15.09 -1.81
CA GLU A 30 -5.18 -16.32 -2.08
C GLU A 30 -5.27 -17.30 -0.91
N SER A 31 -5.26 -18.60 -1.22
CA SER A 31 -5.24 -19.66 -0.20
C SER A 31 -3.90 -20.39 -0.22
N TYR A 32 -3.29 -20.59 0.95
CA TYR A 32 -1.99 -21.23 1.11
C TYR A 32 -2.04 -22.37 2.11
N SER A 33 -1.34 -23.48 1.81
CA SER A 33 -1.11 -24.57 2.76
C SER A 33 0.16 -24.35 3.56
N CYS A 34 0.03 -24.45 4.89
CA CYS A 34 1.12 -24.36 5.87
C CYS A 34 1.86 -25.69 6.11
N LYS A 35 1.66 -26.69 5.23
CA LYS A 35 2.38 -27.95 5.31
C LYS A 35 3.84 -27.70 4.92
N MET A 36 4.73 -27.74 5.91
CA MET A 36 6.17 -27.63 5.70
C MET A 36 6.65 -28.76 4.77
N ALA A 37 6.94 -28.43 3.52
CA ALA A 37 7.44 -29.35 2.50
C ALA A 37 8.68 -28.75 1.82
N GLY A 38 9.59 -29.61 1.33
CA GLY A 38 10.82 -29.16 0.65
C GLY A 38 11.67 -28.21 1.50
N ASP A 39 12.01 -27.06 0.93
CA ASP A 39 12.91 -26.05 1.49
C ASP A 39 12.34 -25.30 2.70
N ASP A 40 11.01 -25.35 2.92
CA ASP A 40 10.34 -24.71 4.06
C ASP A 40 10.95 -25.16 5.40
N LYS A 41 11.40 -26.42 5.50
CA LYS A 41 12.03 -26.94 6.72
C LYS A 41 13.41 -26.33 6.98
N HIS A 42 14.17 -26.06 5.92
CA HIS A 42 15.48 -25.42 6.04
C HIS A 42 15.31 -23.95 6.41
N MET A 43 14.41 -23.24 5.71
CA MET A 43 14.08 -21.85 6.01
C MET A 43 13.58 -21.67 7.44
N PHE A 44 12.71 -22.56 7.93
CA PHE A 44 12.26 -22.50 9.32
C PHE A 44 13.39 -22.71 10.33
N LYS A 45 14.33 -23.64 10.06
CA LYS A 45 15.49 -23.85 10.93
C LYS A 45 16.40 -22.62 10.98
N GLN A 46 16.65 -21.98 9.83
CA GLN A 46 17.42 -20.75 9.75
C GLN A 46 16.73 -19.60 10.48
N PHE A 47 15.42 -19.45 10.30
CA PHE A 47 14.61 -18.47 11.03
C PHE A 47 14.69 -18.66 12.56
N CYS A 48 14.72 -19.92 13.04
CA CYS A 48 14.93 -20.23 14.46
C CYS A 48 16.39 -20.11 14.94
N GLN A 49 17.38 -19.82 14.08
CA GLN A 49 18.74 -19.51 14.57
C GLN A 49 18.81 -18.10 15.17
N GLU A 50 17.93 -17.20 14.76
CA GLU A 50 17.73 -15.87 15.37
C GLU A 50 16.94 -15.96 16.70
N GLY A 51 16.48 -17.16 17.09
CA GLY A 51 16.13 -17.51 18.47
C GLY A 51 15.21 -18.75 18.62
N GLN A 52 14.99 -19.19 19.86
CA GLN A 52 14.25 -20.42 20.15
C GLN A 52 12.77 -20.42 19.64
N PRO A 53 12.28 -21.55 19.06
CA PRO A 53 10.96 -21.66 18.41
C PRO A 53 9.74 -21.58 19.36
N HIS A 54 9.96 -21.80 20.66
CA HIS A 54 8.91 -21.74 21.69
C HIS A 54 8.80 -20.38 22.37
N VAL A 55 9.69 -19.44 22.05
CA VAL A 55 9.61 -18.07 22.56
C VAL A 55 8.49 -17.37 21.80
N LEU A 56 7.52 -16.89 22.57
CA LEU A 56 6.44 -16.06 22.06
C LEU A 56 7.01 -14.68 21.73
N GLU A 57 6.74 -14.20 20.52
CA GLU A 57 7.13 -12.87 20.11
C GLU A 57 5.97 -11.89 20.29
N ALA A 58 6.32 -10.72 20.80
CA ALA A 58 5.43 -9.59 20.94
C ALA A 58 5.06 -9.07 19.54
N LEU A 59 3.76 -9.06 19.23
CA LEU A 59 3.21 -8.40 18.07
C LEU A 59 2.94 -6.92 18.35
N SER A 60 2.84 -6.13 17.30
CA SER A 60 2.34 -4.76 17.42
C SER A 60 0.86 -4.74 17.80
N PRO A 61 0.40 -3.68 18.50
CA PRO A 61 -1.02 -3.44 18.68
C PRO A 61 -1.74 -3.36 17.32
N PRO A 62 -3.02 -3.74 17.24
CA PRO A 62 -3.83 -3.50 16.04
C PRO A 62 -3.82 -2.01 15.69
N GLN A 63 -3.47 -1.68 14.45
CA GLN A 63 -3.49 -0.30 13.98
C GLN A 63 -4.95 0.14 13.84
N THR A 64 -5.36 1.18 14.56
CA THR A 64 -6.66 1.81 14.35
C THR A 64 -6.59 2.55 13.01
N SER A 65 -7.17 2.00 11.96
CA SER A 65 -7.40 2.73 10.73
C SER A 65 -8.26 3.97 11.03
N GLY A 66 -7.62 5.13 11.19
CA GLY A 66 -8.19 6.47 11.02
C GLY A 66 -9.13 7.05 12.08
N LEU A 67 -9.50 6.35 13.15
CA LEU A 67 -10.33 6.94 14.23
C LEU A 67 -9.54 7.04 15.52
N SER A 68 -8.85 8.15 15.72
CA SER A 68 -8.18 8.50 16.98
C SER A 68 -9.16 8.42 18.16
N PRO A 69 -8.98 7.53 19.16
CA PRO A 69 -9.51 7.80 20.47
C PRO A 69 -8.50 8.71 21.16
N SER A 70 -8.90 9.95 21.38
CA SER A 70 -8.18 10.95 22.16
C SER A 70 -7.57 10.32 23.42
N ARG A 71 -6.23 10.37 23.48
CA ARG A 71 -5.41 10.01 24.64
C ARG A 71 -5.75 10.96 25.80
N LEU A 72 -6.78 10.65 26.58
CA LEU A 72 -6.97 11.26 27.89
C LEU A 72 -6.16 10.48 28.91
N SER A 73 -5.01 11.06 29.21
CA SER A 73 -4.12 10.73 30.31
C SER A 73 -4.88 10.56 31.63
N LYS A 74 -4.77 9.39 32.26
CA LYS A 74 -4.89 9.24 33.71
C LYS A 74 -3.74 8.37 34.21
N SER A 75 -2.74 9.05 34.76
CA SER A 75 -1.70 8.46 35.59
C SER A 75 -2.30 7.91 36.87
N GLN A 76 -2.27 6.60 37.07
CA GLN A 76 -2.31 6.02 38.40
C GLN A 76 -1.49 4.74 38.42
N GLY A 77 -0.44 4.75 39.23
CA GLY A 77 0.55 3.68 39.34
C GLY A 77 -0.08 2.35 39.70
N GLY A 78 0.27 1.35 38.90
CA GLY A 78 0.05 -0.07 39.08
C GLY A 78 1.04 -0.75 38.15
N GLU A 79 1.74 -1.75 38.65
CA GLU A 79 2.87 -2.41 38.03
C GLU A 79 2.47 -3.04 36.67
N ASP A 80 2.86 -2.33 35.60
CA ASP A 80 3.23 -2.80 34.26
C ASP A 80 2.54 -4.05 33.68
N GLU A 81 1.28 -3.90 33.27
CA GLU A 81 0.82 -4.51 32.01
C GLU A 81 0.31 -3.39 31.10
N GLY A 82 1.20 -2.89 30.23
CA GLY A 82 0.78 -2.17 29.03
C GLY A 82 -0.19 -3.02 28.19
N PRO A 83 -0.94 -2.44 27.23
CA PRO A 83 -1.92 -3.17 26.43
C PRO A 83 -1.24 -4.40 25.85
N LEU A 84 -1.68 -5.57 26.32
CA LEU A 84 -1.07 -6.87 26.10
C LEU A 84 -0.63 -6.99 24.65
N SER A 85 0.67 -6.93 24.40
CA SER A 85 1.22 -7.27 23.09
C SER A 85 0.83 -8.72 22.84
N ASP A 86 -0.12 -8.92 21.91
CA ASP A 86 -0.68 -10.22 21.64
C ASP A 86 0.47 -11.13 21.17
N LYS A 87 0.74 -12.16 21.97
CA LYS A 87 1.91 -13.02 21.77
C LYS A 87 1.65 -14.00 20.63
N CYS A 88 2.51 -14.00 19.63
CA CYS A 88 2.46 -14.94 18.50
C CYS A 88 3.58 -15.98 18.60
N SER A 89 3.29 -17.23 18.23
CA SER A 89 4.35 -18.24 18.17
C SER A 89 5.28 -17.94 17.00
N ARG A 90 6.60 -18.12 17.18
CA ARG A 90 7.58 -18.00 16.07
C ARG A 90 7.21 -18.82 14.85
N LYS A 91 6.57 -19.98 15.07
CA LYS A 91 6.07 -20.82 13.99
C LYS A 91 4.97 -20.15 13.18
N THR A 92 4.04 -19.47 13.85
CA THR A 92 3.02 -18.66 13.16
C THR A 92 3.68 -17.50 12.43
N LEU A 93 4.58 -16.76 13.07
CA LEU A 93 5.28 -15.65 12.41
C LEU A 93 6.01 -16.11 11.14
N PHE A 94 6.74 -17.23 11.20
CA PHE A 94 7.34 -17.83 10.02
C PHE A 94 6.30 -18.14 8.93
N TYR A 95 5.12 -18.62 9.31
CA TYR A 95 4.05 -18.87 8.33
C TYR A 95 3.53 -17.59 7.69
N LEU A 96 3.39 -16.51 8.44
CA LEU A 96 2.97 -15.20 7.91
C LEU A 96 4.03 -14.66 6.92
N ILE A 97 5.29 -14.63 7.32
CA ILE A 97 6.42 -14.17 6.49
C ILE A 97 6.57 -15.03 5.23
N ALA A 98 6.49 -16.35 5.36
CA ALA A 98 6.56 -17.26 4.21
C ALA A 98 5.35 -17.09 3.27
N THR A 99 4.19 -16.68 3.79
CA THR A 99 3.02 -16.39 2.95
C THR A 99 3.21 -15.10 2.16
N LEU A 100 3.73 -14.03 2.81
CA LEU A 100 4.10 -12.78 2.12
C LEU A 100 5.09 -13.04 0.99
N ASN A 101 6.17 -13.77 1.28
CA ASN A 101 7.19 -14.11 0.30
C ASN A 101 6.64 -14.90 -0.90
N GLU A 102 5.69 -15.80 -0.71
CA GLU A 102 5.10 -16.51 -1.86
C GLU A 102 4.10 -15.66 -2.64
N SER A 103 3.41 -14.71 -2.00
CA SER A 103 2.41 -13.85 -2.67
C SER A 103 3.06 -12.77 -3.54
N PHE A 104 4.16 -12.19 -3.05
CA PHE A 104 4.83 -11.03 -3.64
C PHE A 104 6.15 -11.35 -4.36
N ARG A 105 6.48 -12.63 -4.54
CA ARG A 105 7.63 -13.01 -5.37
C ARG A 105 7.34 -12.76 -6.85
N PRO A 106 8.35 -12.33 -7.64
CA PRO A 106 9.74 -12.07 -7.27
C PRO A 106 10.02 -10.64 -6.79
N ASP A 107 9.00 -9.79 -6.72
CA ASP A 107 9.15 -8.34 -6.58
C ASP A 107 9.65 -7.91 -5.20
N TYR A 108 9.32 -8.67 -4.15
CA TYR A 108 9.67 -8.32 -2.77
C TYR A 108 10.22 -9.50 -1.95
N ASP A 109 11.14 -9.21 -1.03
CA ASP A 109 11.68 -10.15 -0.04
C ASP A 109 11.38 -9.70 1.40
N PHE A 110 10.57 -10.48 2.10
CA PHE A 110 10.16 -10.29 3.48
C PHE A 110 10.96 -11.16 4.46
N SER A 111 12.06 -11.81 4.02
CA SER A 111 12.87 -12.69 4.88
C SER A 111 13.36 -12.05 6.18
N ARG A 112 13.46 -10.71 6.22
CA ARG A 112 13.91 -9.90 7.37
C ARG A 112 12.77 -9.25 8.16
N ALA A 113 11.51 -9.49 7.79
CA ALA A 113 10.35 -8.92 8.47
C ALA A 113 10.29 -9.38 9.93
N ARG A 114 9.97 -8.44 10.83
CA ARG A 114 10.02 -8.61 12.28
C ARG A 114 8.63 -8.70 12.89
N SER A 115 8.54 -9.26 14.09
CA SER A 115 7.26 -9.48 14.78
C SER A 115 6.45 -8.20 15.01
N HIS A 116 7.10 -7.05 15.17
CA HIS A 116 6.42 -5.76 15.37
C HIS A 116 5.80 -5.19 14.08
N GLU A 117 6.10 -5.73 12.91
CA GLU A 117 5.38 -5.37 11.68
C GLU A 117 4.07 -6.17 11.55
N PHE A 118 3.81 -7.10 12.46
CA PHE A 118 2.59 -7.88 12.47
C PHE A 118 1.74 -7.55 13.70
N SER A 119 0.43 -7.55 13.53
CA SER A 119 -0.53 -7.37 14.61
C SER A 119 -1.56 -8.49 14.59
N ARG A 120 -2.03 -8.94 15.76
CA ARG A 120 -3.15 -9.88 15.86
C ARG A 120 -4.43 -9.09 15.97
N GLU A 121 -5.38 -9.36 15.09
CA GLU A 121 -6.62 -8.61 15.03
C GLU A 121 -7.59 -9.04 16.14
N PRO A 122 -8.30 -8.09 16.76
CA PRO A 122 -9.08 -8.34 17.97
C PRO A 122 -10.34 -9.16 17.70
N SER A 123 -10.93 -9.02 16.51
CA SER A 123 -12.13 -9.77 16.13
C SER A 123 -12.33 -9.84 14.62
N LEU A 124 -13.02 -10.89 14.17
CA LEU A 124 -13.46 -11.02 12.78
C LEU A 124 -14.35 -9.85 12.35
N SER A 125 -15.26 -9.42 13.21
CA SER A 125 -16.18 -8.32 12.91
C SER A 125 -15.45 -7.00 12.66
N TRP A 126 -14.36 -6.75 13.39
CA TRP A 126 -13.50 -5.59 13.19
C TRP A 126 -12.89 -5.61 11.79
N VAL A 127 -12.22 -6.72 11.44
CA VAL A 127 -11.55 -6.89 10.14
C VAL A 127 -12.55 -6.83 8.99
N VAL A 128 -13.67 -7.52 9.10
CA VAL A 128 -14.74 -7.49 8.10
C VAL A 128 -15.24 -6.07 7.89
N ASN A 129 -15.46 -5.30 8.95
CA ASN A 129 -15.90 -3.92 8.83
C ASN A 129 -14.84 -3.02 8.18
N ALA A 130 -13.57 -3.15 8.58
CA ALA A 130 -12.47 -2.39 7.99
C ALA A 130 -12.33 -2.66 6.49
N VAL A 131 -12.28 -3.93 6.09
CA VAL A 131 -12.22 -4.36 4.69
C VAL A 131 -13.44 -3.85 3.91
N ASN A 132 -14.65 -3.99 4.46
CA ASN A 132 -15.86 -3.52 3.79
C ASN A 132 -15.86 -2.00 3.58
N CYS A 133 -15.37 -1.22 4.55
CA CYS A 133 -15.26 0.23 4.42
C CYS A 133 -14.28 0.62 3.30
N SER A 134 -13.09 0.01 3.29
CA SER A 134 -12.06 0.29 2.27
C SER A 134 -12.54 -0.10 0.86
N LEU A 135 -13.09 -1.31 0.70
CA LEU A 135 -13.58 -1.80 -0.59
C LEU A 135 -14.85 -1.08 -1.06
N PHE A 136 -15.74 -0.67 -0.17
CA PHE A 136 -16.91 0.11 -0.57
C PHE A 136 -16.52 1.48 -1.13
N SER A 137 -15.50 2.12 -0.55
CA SER A 137 -14.96 3.38 -1.08
C SER A 137 -14.34 3.21 -2.47
N ALA A 138 -13.78 2.04 -2.74
CA ALA A 138 -13.03 1.72 -3.95
C ALA A 138 -13.92 1.19 -5.09
N VAL A 139 -14.66 0.10 -4.82
CA VAL A 139 -15.45 -0.65 -5.81
C VAL A 139 -16.89 -0.10 -5.93
N ARG A 140 -17.29 0.83 -5.04
CA ARG A 140 -18.57 1.56 -5.09
C ARG A 140 -19.79 0.63 -5.16
N GLU A 141 -20.63 0.76 -6.18
CA GLU A 141 -21.92 0.07 -6.30
C GLU A 141 -21.76 -1.44 -6.52
N ASP A 142 -20.72 -1.85 -7.24
CA ASP A 142 -20.43 -3.26 -7.54
C ASP A 142 -20.06 -4.05 -6.28
N PHE A 143 -19.56 -3.36 -5.25
CA PHE A 143 -19.25 -3.99 -3.96
C PHE A 143 -20.48 -4.61 -3.30
N LYS A 144 -21.69 -4.12 -3.58
CA LYS A 144 -22.92 -4.67 -3.01
C LYS A 144 -23.14 -6.12 -3.43
N ALA A 145 -22.80 -6.46 -4.68
CA ALA A 145 -22.87 -7.82 -5.21
C ALA A 145 -21.64 -8.65 -4.84
N LEU A 146 -20.45 -8.05 -4.86
CA LEU A 146 -19.18 -8.72 -4.56
C LEU A 146 -19.05 -9.10 -3.08
N LYS A 147 -19.50 -8.25 -2.15
CA LYS A 147 -19.36 -8.45 -0.70
C LYS A 147 -19.83 -9.84 -0.22
N PRO A 148 -21.07 -10.30 -0.49
CA PRO A 148 -21.50 -11.62 -0.07
C PRO A 148 -20.69 -12.75 -0.75
N GLN A 149 -20.32 -12.60 -2.02
CA GLN A 149 -19.51 -13.60 -2.72
C GLN A 149 -18.13 -13.74 -2.09
N LEU A 150 -17.49 -12.61 -1.77
CA LEU A 150 -16.20 -12.55 -1.10
C LEU A 150 -16.24 -13.29 0.25
N TRP A 151 -17.10 -12.86 1.17
CA TRP A 151 -17.11 -13.42 2.52
C TRP A 151 -17.58 -14.87 2.57
N ASN A 152 -18.51 -15.28 1.70
CA ASN A 152 -18.91 -16.69 1.59
C ASN A 152 -17.74 -17.55 1.08
N ALA A 153 -17.05 -17.11 0.03
CA ALA A 153 -15.91 -17.86 -0.50
C ALA A 153 -14.77 -17.98 0.53
N VAL A 154 -14.50 -16.91 1.30
CA VAL A 154 -13.50 -16.96 2.37
C VAL A 154 -13.93 -17.96 3.45
N ASP A 155 -15.18 -17.89 3.92
CA ASP A 155 -15.67 -18.77 4.98
C ASP A 155 -15.69 -20.25 4.55
N GLU A 156 -16.09 -20.55 3.32
CA GLU A 156 -16.03 -21.90 2.75
C GLU A 156 -14.60 -22.44 2.68
N GLU A 157 -13.63 -21.59 2.34
CA GLU A 157 -12.22 -21.99 2.18
C GLU A 157 -11.50 -22.18 3.52
N ILE A 158 -11.80 -21.36 4.54
CA ILE A 158 -10.98 -21.29 5.76
C ILE A 158 -11.74 -21.45 7.08
N CYS A 159 -13.06 -21.41 7.07
CA CYS A 159 -13.93 -21.35 8.24
C CYS A 159 -13.51 -20.20 9.17
N LEU A 160 -14.03 -19.00 8.90
CA LEU A 160 -13.64 -17.75 9.55
C LEU A 160 -13.85 -17.77 11.07
N ALA A 161 -14.83 -18.53 11.55
CA ALA A 161 -15.12 -18.68 12.98
C ALA A 161 -14.00 -19.37 13.78
N GLU A 162 -13.15 -20.16 13.12
CA GLU A 162 -12.03 -20.87 13.75
C GLU A 162 -10.65 -20.27 13.40
N CYS A 163 -10.63 -19.08 12.80
CA CYS A 163 -9.40 -18.43 12.37
C CYS A 163 -8.81 -17.51 13.44
N ASP A 164 -7.49 -17.57 13.59
CA ASP A 164 -6.73 -16.45 14.13
C ASP A 164 -6.43 -15.47 12.99
N ILE A 165 -6.71 -14.19 13.20
CA ILE A 165 -6.54 -13.16 12.16
C ILE A 165 -5.34 -12.30 12.51
N TYR A 166 -4.48 -12.06 11.53
CA TYR A 166 -3.30 -11.21 11.65
C TYR A 166 -3.31 -10.15 10.55
N SER A 167 -2.64 -9.03 10.78
CA SER A 167 -2.33 -8.02 9.78
C SER A 167 -0.83 -7.82 9.67
N TYR A 168 -0.36 -7.48 8.45
CA TYR A 168 0.99 -6.99 8.20
C TYR A 168 0.92 -5.48 7.93
N ASN A 169 1.58 -4.72 8.81
CA ASN A 169 1.64 -3.26 8.80
C ASN A 169 3.13 -2.90 8.85
N PRO A 170 3.80 -2.77 7.69
CA PRO A 170 5.22 -2.45 7.64
C PRO A 170 5.48 -1.05 8.24
N ASP A 171 6.68 -0.87 8.78
CA ASP A 171 7.18 0.47 9.10
C ASP A 171 7.45 1.24 7.80
N LEU A 172 7.37 2.58 7.84
CA LEU A 172 7.53 3.44 6.66
C LEU A 172 8.83 3.17 5.85
N ASP A 173 9.91 2.80 6.53
CA ASP A 173 11.21 2.49 5.90
C ASP A 173 11.28 1.07 5.30
N SER A 174 10.32 0.21 5.67
CA SER A 174 10.24 -1.20 5.25
C SER A 174 8.98 -1.49 4.42
N ASP A 175 8.19 -0.46 4.12
CA ASP A 175 6.96 -0.61 3.35
C ASP A 175 7.28 -0.82 1.87
N PRO A 176 7.03 -2.02 1.30
CA PRO A 176 7.20 -2.27 -0.12
C PRO A 176 6.34 -1.34 -1.01
N PHE A 177 5.34 -0.69 -0.43
CA PHE A 177 4.41 0.22 -1.10
C PHE A 177 4.63 1.70 -0.76
N GLY A 178 5.67 2.03 0.02
CA GLY A 178 5.91 3.38 0.54
C GLY A 178 6.16 4.45 -0.53
N GLU A 179 6.56 4.05 -1.73
CA GLU A 179 6.81 4.96 -2.87
C GLU A 179 5.60 5.09 -3.82
N ASP A 180 4.64 4.16 -3.76
CA ASP A 180 3.58 3.97 -4.76
C ASP A 180 2.28 4.73 -4.44
N GLY A 181 2.33 6.03 -4.13
CA GLY A 181 1.13 6.89 -4.08
C GLY A 181 -0.11 6.31 -3.37
N SER A 182 0.10 5.42 -2.39
CA SER A 182 -0.92 4.52 -1.87
C SER A 182 -1.83 5.29 -0.92
N LEU A 183 -3.11 5.39 -1.27
CA LEU A 183 -4.13 6.05 -0.46
C LEU A 183 -4.42 5.24 0.80
N TRP A 184 -4.46 3.92 0.64
CA TRP A 184 -4.59 2.95 1.72
C TRP A 184 -4.15 1.57 1.22
N SER A 185 -3.67 0.76 2.16
CA SER A 185 -3.40 -0.66 1.93
C SER A 185 -3.79 -1.47 3.17
N PHE A 186 -4.11 -2.73 2.97
CA PHE A 186 -4.25 -3.69 4.05
C PHE A 186 -3.73 -5.05 3.60
N ASN A 187 -3.19 -5.81 4.55
CA ASN A 187 -2.66 -7.16 4.33
C ASN A 187 -3.13 -8.05 5.48
N TYR A 188 -4.22 -8.78 5.28
CA TYR A 188 -4.82 -9.64 6.30
C TYR A 188 -4.50 -11.12 6.05
N PHE A 189 -4.27 -11.85 7.14
CA PHE A 189 -4.04 -13.29 7.14
C PHE A 189 -5.11 -13.96 8.01
N PHE A 190 -5.90 -14.83 7.40
CA PHE A 190 -6.86 -15.69 8.10
C PHE A 190 -6.21 -17.06 8.29
N TYR A 191 -5.70 -17.33 9.49
CA TYR A 191 -4.97 -18.56 9.78
C TYR A 191 -5.84 -19.57 10.53
N ASN A 192 -6.17 -20.68 9.85
CA ASN A 192 -6.81 -21.83 10.48
C ASN A 192 -5.77 -22.90 10.86
N LYS A 193 -5.48 -23.00 12.16
CA LYS A 193 -4.50 -23.96 12.71
C LYS A 193 -4.92 -25.42 12.51
N ARG A 194 -6.23 -25.72 12.51
CA ARG A 194 -6.77 -27.07 12.32
C ARG A 194 -6.58 -27.56 10.89
N LEU A 195 -6.85 -26.69 9.92
CA LEU A 195 -6.66 -26.97 8.49
C LEU A 195 -5.19 -26.84 8.04
N LYS A 196 -4.35 -26.18 8.85
CA LYS A 196 -2.98 -25.78 8.48
C LYS A 196 -2.98 -24.99 7.17
N ARG A 197 -3.85 -23.98 7.12
CA ARG A 197 -4.12 -23.17 5.93
C ARG A 197 -4.18 -21.70 6.32
N ILE A 198 -3.68 -20.84 5.44
CA ILE A 198 -3.78 -19.38 5.54
C ILE A 198 -4.50 -18.89 4.29
N VAL A 199 -5.56 -18.10 4.48
CA VAL A 199 -6.04 -17.23 3.40
C VAL A 199 -5.38 -15.88 3.57
N PHE A 200 -4.68 -15.42 2.54
CA PHE A 200 -4.05 -14.12 2.50
C PHE A 200 -4.90 -13.18 1.65
N PHE A 201 -5.23 -12.02 2.20
CA PHE A 201 -5.97 -10.99 1.50
C PHE A 201 -5.21 -9.67 1.57
N SER A 202 -4.64 -9.29 0.44
CA SER A 202 -3.98 -8.00 0.24
C SER A 202 -4.84 -7.12 -0.65
N CYS A 203 -4.94 -5.84 -0.30
CA CYS A 203 -5.54 -4.85 -1.18
C CYS A 203 -4.90 -3.50 -0.96
N ARG A 204 -4.67 -2.78 -2.05
CA ARG A 204 -4.18 -1.39 -2.04
C ARG A 204 -4.95 -0.55 -3.03
N SER A 205 -5.08 0.73 -2.70
CA SER A 205 -5.59 1.76 -3.59
C SER A 205 -4.49 2.78 -3.84
N ILE A 206 -4.15 3.01 -5.10
CA ILE A 206 -3.08 3.89 -5.56
C ILE A 206 -3.72 5.12 -6.19
N SER A 207 -3.21 6.31 -5.92
CA SER A 207 -3.71 7.53 -6.55
C SER A 207 -3.46 7.53 -8.06
N GLY A 208 -4.45 7.94 -8.86
CA GLY A 208 -4.32 8.04 -10.32
C GLY A 208 -3.30 9.09 -10.76
N SER A 209 -3.01 10.10 -9.93
CA SER A 209 -2.04 11.16 -10.23
C SER A 209 -0.59 10.66 -10.29
N THR A 210 -0.27 9.61 -9.53
CA THR A 210 1.05 8.96 -9.58
C THR A 210 1.17 7.96 -10.72
N TYR A 211 0.06 7.38 -11.20
CA TYR A 211 0.08 6.39 -12.28
C TYR A 211 0.37 7.04 -13.65
N THR A 212 -0.12 8.26 -13.89
CA THR A 212 0.12 8.99 -15.14
C THR A 212 1.53 9.58 -15.27
N ALA A 213 2.29 9.70 -14.16
CA ALA A 213 3.66 10.18 -14.18
C ALA A 213 4.68 9.14 -14.69
N SER A 214 4.29 7.86 -14.76
CA SER A 214 5.16 6.76 -15.19
C SER A 214 5.27 6.62 -16.71
N GLU A 215 4.21 6.95 -17.47
CA GLU A 215 4.21 6.84 -18.95
C GLU A 215 4.46 8.16 -19.69
N ALA A 216 4.41 9.30 -19.00
CA ALA A 216 4.78 10.58 -19.58
C ALA A 216 6.22 10.92 -19.18
N GLY A 217 7.17 10.54 -20.05
CA GLY A 217 8.51 11.09 -20.01
C GLY A 217 8.43 12.62 -19.89
N ASN A 218 8.98 13.15 -18.81
CA ASN A 218 9.10 14.59 -18.56
C ASN A 218 9.87 15.25 -19.71
N GLU A 219 9.16 15.75 -20.71
CA GLU A 219 9.54 16.96 -21.43
C GLU A 219 8.76 18.10 -20.78
N LEU A 220 9.25 18.54 -19.61
CA LEU A 220 8.93 19.87 -19.11
C LEU A 220 9.69 20.86 -20.00
N ASP A 221 9.10 21.18 -21.15
CA ASP A 221 9.51 22.34 -21.94
C ASP A 221 9.13 23.59 -21.15
N MET A 222 10.15 24.19 -20.54
CA MET A 222 10.03 25.44 -19.82
C MET A 222 10.02 26.56 -20.88
N GLU A 223 8.90 26.74 -21.59
CA GLU A 223 8.69 27.89 -22.46
C GLU A 223 8.62 29.16 -21.60
N LEU A 224 9.79 29.76 -21.38
CA LEU A 224 9.93 31.15 -20.99
C LEU A 224 9.28 32.00 -22.08
N GLY A 225 8.16 32.64 -21.75
CA GLY A 225 7.46 33.58 -22.62
C GLY A 225 8.41 34.64 -23.15
N GLY A 226 8.80 34.49 -24.42
CA GLY A 226 9.38 35.55 -25.22
C GLY A 226 8.28 36.54 -25.57
N GLU A 227 8.44 37.78 -25.13
CA GLU A 227 7.69 38.92 -25.64
C GLU A 227 8.11 39.13 -27.11
N GLU A 228 7.27 38.70 -28.05
CA GLU A 228 7.39 39.06 -29.46
C GLU A 228 6.36 40.15 -29.76
N GLU A 229 6.84 41.38 -29.91
CA GLU A 229 6.11 42.47 -30.57
C GLU A 229 6.17 42.25 -32.08
N GLU A 230 5.04 41.94 -32.72
CA GLU A 230 4.87 42.09 -34.16
C GLU A 230 3.99 43.32 -34.47
N GLU A 231 4.62 44.33 -35.06
CA GLU A 231 3.92 45.32 -35.89
C GLU A 231 3.59 44.72 -37.27
N GLU A 232 2.39 44.95 -37.80
CA GLU A 232 2.29 45.69 -39.07
C GLU A 232 0.87 46.21 -39.41
N SER A 233 0.86 47.51 -39.77
CA SER A 233 0.22 48.13 -40.94
C SER A 233 -1.29 48.47 -40.96
N GLY A 234 -1.58 49.77 -41.16
CA GLY A 234 -2.70 50.17 -42.03
C GLY A 234 -3.43 51.50 -41.81
N GLY A 235 -2.77 52.65 -42.06
CA GLY A 235 -3.35 53.77 -42.84
C GLY A 235 -4.29 54.81 -42.18
N GLY A 236 -3.87 56.08 -42.20
CA GLY A 236 -4.79 57.24 -42.09
C GLY A 236 -4.11 58.51 -41.61
N GLY A 237 -3.63 59.36 -42.54
CA GLY A 237 -2.74 60.48 -42.23
C GLY A 237 -3.39 61.76 -41.70
N ARG A 238 -2.55 62.64 -41.14
CA ARG A 238 -2.50 64.10 -41.39
C ARG A 238 -1.40 64.80 -40.57
N GLU A 239 -0.63 65.61 -41.30
CA GLU A 239 -0.05 66.92 -40.95
C GLU A 239 0.84 67.10 -39.71
N GLY A 240 2.15 67.32 -39.97
CA GLY A 240 2.78 68.62 -39.71
C GLY A 240 3.64 68.78 -38.44
N GLY A 241 4.95 68.97 -38.64
CA GLY A 241 5.81 69.65 -37.65
C GLY A 241 7.26 69.14 -37.57
N HIS A 242 8.20 69.94 -38.10
CA HIS A 242 9.63 69.98 -37.78
C HIS A 242 9.88 69.91 -36.25
N GLU A 243 10.99 69.43 -35.69
CA GLU A 243 12.40 69.79 -35.92
C GLU A 243 13.31 68.89 -35.02
N GLU A 244 14.47 68.45 -35.54
CA GLU A 244 15.81 68.41 -34.89
C GLU A 244 15.96 67.82 -33.46
N THR A 245 16.79 66.80 -33.14
CA THR A 245 18.26 66.70 -33.32
C THR A 245 18.82 65.45 -32.60
N SER A 246 19.99 64.96 -33.09
CA SER A 246 21.13 64.36 -32.35
C SER A 246 21.06 62.90 -31.85
N THR A 247 21.68 61.89 -32.48
CA THR A 247 23.12 61.42 -32.39
C THR A 247 23.60 61.14 -30.96
N MET A 248 24.26 60.06 -30.54
CA MET A 248 25.07 58.94 -31.10
C MET A 248 24.94 57.72 -30.13
N GLU A 249 24.97 56.45 -30.54
CA GLU A 249 26.17 55.57 -30.70
C GLU A 249 27.22 55.75 -29.59
N GLU A 250 27.52 54.78 -28.73
CA GLU A 250 28.40 53.60 -28.85
C GLU A 250 28.47 53.06 -27.37
N ASP A 251 28.68 51.81 -27.00
CA ASP A 251 29.73 50.91 -27.46
C ASP A 251 29.55 49.52 -26.82
N ARG A 252 30.19 48.54 -27.46
CA ARG A 252 30.22 47.09 -27.13
C ARG A 252 31.06 46.85 -25.86
N VAL A 253 30.96 45.73 -25.13
CA VAL A 253 31.62 44.41 -25.39
C VAL A 253 31.32 43.47 -24.18
N PRO A 254 31.21 42.14 -24.37
CA PRO A 254 30.75 41.16 -23.37
C PRO A 254 31.90 40.47 -22.59
N VAL A 255 31.60 39.91 -21.41
CA VAL A 255 32.47 38.94 -20.68
C VAL A 255 31.54 38.01 -19.87
N ILE A 256 31.29 36.78 -20.32
CA ILE A 256 32.04 35.53 -20.05
C ILE A 256 32.00 35.09 -18.58
N CYS A 257 31.40 33.91 -18.42
CA CYS A 257 31.29 33.08 -17.22
C CYS A 257 32.63 32.67 -16.61
N MET A 258 32.63 32.57 -15.28
CA MET A 258 33.07 31.38 -14.53
C MET A 258 32.09 31.14 -13.40
#